data_AF-A0A8D9RY12-F1
#
_entry.id   AF-A0A8D9RY12-F1
#
_cell.length_a   1.000
_cell.length_b   1.000
_cell.length_c   1.000
_cell.angle_alpha   90.00
_cell.angle_beta   90.00
_cell.angle_gamma   90.00
#
_symmetry.space_group_name_H-M   'P 1'
#
loop_
_entity.id
_entity.type
_entity.pdbx_description
1 polymer ?
#
loop_
_entity_poly.entity_id
_entity_poly.type
_entity_poly.pdbx_seq_one_letter_code
_entity_poly.pdbx_strand_id
1 'polypeptide(L)' 'MTKISVKTKLKAVEEYANGNVTLASVRHKYGIAEHDFQIWVGIYARFGKGPLLNPPKVTGDFRLNLVKWKQENLASI' A
#
# COMPACT_ATOMS: atom_id res chain seq x y z
N MET A 1 13.86 -2.99 -11.67
CA MET A 1 12.59 -2.46 -11.13
C MET A 1 12.55 -0.96 -11.30
N THR A 2 11.71 -0.45 -12.19
CA THR A 2 11.54 0.99 -12.40
C THR A 2 10.74 1.56 -11.24
N LYS A 3 11.23 2.63 -10.61
CA LYS A 3 10.55 3.27 -9.48
C LYS A 3 9.25 3.93 -9.96
N ILE A 4 8.11 3.30 -9.67
CA ILE A 4 6.79 3.87 -9.99
C ILE A 4 6.61 5.17 -9.22
N SER A 5 6.27 6.25 -9.93
CA SER A 5 6.07 7.57 -9.33
C SER A 5 4.88 7.57 -8.36
N VAL A 6 4.95 8.38 -7.30
CA VAL A 6 3.85 8.53 -6.32
C VAL A 6 2.54 8.93 -6.99
N LYS A 7 2.62 9.81 -8.00
CA LYS A 7 1.45 10.23 -8.80
C LYS A 7 0.80 9.07 -9.54
N THR A 8 1.60 8.16 -10.09
CA THR A 8 1.10 6.94 -10.75
C THR A 8 0.44 5.99 -9.74
N LYS A 9 1.03 5.83 -8.55
CA LYS A 9 0.45 5.01 -7.48
C LYS A 9 -0.93 5.50 -7.09
N LEU A 10 -1.07 6.81 -6.82
CA LEU A 10 -2.36 7.39 -6.44
C LEU A 10 -3.40 7.23 -7.54
N LYS A 11 -3.06 7.53 -8.79
CA LYS A 11 -3.99 7.34 -9.91
C LYS A 11 -4.49 5.90 -10.02
N ALA A 12 -3.60 4.92 -9.89
CA ALA A 12 -3.97 3.51 -9.96
C ALA A 12 -4.92 3.12 -8.82
N VAL A 13 -4.64 3.56 -7.60
CA VAL A 13 -5.48 3.23 -6.44
C VAL A 13 -6.82 3.95 -6.48
N GLU A 14 -6.85 5.22 -6.91
CA GLU A 14 -8.09 5.99 -7.11
C GLU A 14 -8.96 5.39 -8.24
N GLU A 15 -8.35 4.95 -9.34
CA GLU A 15 -9.05 4.26 -10.43
C GLU A 15 -9.68 2.96 -9.95
N TYR A 16 -8.96 2.18 -9.13
CA TYR A 16 -9.51 0.97 -8.52
C TYR A 16 -10.61 1.27 -7.50
N ALA A 17 -10.44 2.29 -6.66
CA ALA A 17 -11.40 2.63 -5.61
C ALA A 17 -12.72 3.24 -6.14
N ASN A 18 -12.66 3.99 -7.25
CA ASN A 18 -13.81 4.68 -7.83
C ASN A 18 -14.44 3.93 -9.01
N GLY A 19 -13.73 2.97 -9.61
CA GLY A 19 -14.16 2.26 -10.80
C GLY A 19 -14.80 0.91 -10.48
N ASN A 20 -15.71 0.47 -11.34
CA ASN A 20 -16.21 -0.91 -11.35
C ASN A 20 -15.22 -1.83 -12.10
N VAL A 21 -13.94 -1.74 -11.74
CA VAL A 21 -12.81 -2.39 -12.41
C VAL A 21 -12.13 -3.40 -11.49
N THR A 22 -11.42 -4.36 -12.08
CA THR A 22 -10.74 -5.40 -11.30
C THR A 22 -9.35 -4.97 -10.87
N LEU A 23 -8.84 -5.55 -9.78
CA LEU A 23 -7.47 -5.33 -9.32
C LEU A 23 -6.45 -5.70 -10.41
N ALA A 24 -6.71 -6.80 -11.13
CA ALA A 24 -5.89 -7.26 -12.24
C ALA A 24 -5.86 -6.25 -13.39
N SER A 25 -7.01 -5.74 -13.84
CA SER A 25 -7.05 -4.79 -14.97
C SER A 25 -6.26 -3.53 -14.68
N VAL A 26 -6.39 -2.98 -13.47
CA VAL A 26 -5.68 -1.76 -13.07
C VAL A 26 -4.18 -2.01 -12.94
N ARG A 27 -3.74 -3.08 -12.25
CA ARG A 27 -2.29 -3.34 -12.14
C ARG A 27 -1.64 -3.51 -13.51
N HIS A 28 -2.31 -4.19 -14.45
CA HIS A 28 -1.76 -4.45 -15.78
C HIS A 28 -1.64 -3.16 -16.59
N LYS A 29 -2.67 -2.30 -16.51
CA LYS A 29 -2.66 -0.97 -17.12
C LYS A 29 -1.47 -0.11 -16.66
N TYR A 30 -1.11 -0.22 -15.39
CA TYR A 30 -0.04 0.59 -14.78
C TYR A 30 1.31 -0.14 -14.65
N GLY A 31 1.42 -1.39 -15.08
CA GLY A 31 2.63 -2.21 -14.94
C GLY A 31 3.05 -2.47 -13.48
N ILE A 32 2.09 -2.63 -12.57
CA ILE A 32 2.32 -2.79 -11.14
C ILE A 32 2.28 -4.29 -10.76
N ALA A 33 3.20 -4.72 -9.89
CA ALA A 33 3.16 -6.06 -9.32
C ALA A 33 1.91 -6.26 -8.44
N GLU A 34 1.39 -7.50 -8.39
CA GLU A 34 0.16 -7.80 -7.67
C GLU A 34 0.22 -7.45 -6.19
N HIS A 35 1.26 -7.95 -5.52
CA HIS A 35 1.44 -7.80 -4.08
C HIS A 35 1.57 -6.33 -3.69
N ASP A 36 2.35 -5.55 -4.46
CA ASP A 36 2.50 -4.12 -4.24
C ASP A 36 1.16 -3.39 -4.35
N PHE A 37 0.38 -3.73 -5.39
CA PHE A 37 -0.89 -3.09 -5.62
C PHE A 37 -1.93 -3.44 -4.55
N GLN A 38 -1.97 -4.70 -4.10
CA GLN A 38 -2.82 -5.14 -2.99
C GLN A 38 -2.48 -4.38 -1.70
N ILE A 39 -1.19 -4.19 -1.39
CA ILE A 39 -0.75 -3.41 -0.22
C ILE A 39 -1.21 -1.96 -0.34
N TRP A 40 -1.04 -1.32 -1.51
CA TRP A 40 -1.44 0.09 -1.70
C TRP A 40 -2.95 0.29 -1.57
N VAL A 41 -3.74 -0.62 -2.14
CA VAL A 41 -5.21 -0.62 -1.99
C VAL A 41 -5.60 -0.78 -0.52
N GLY A 42 -4.98 -1.71 0.21
CA GLY A 42 -5.25 -1.91 1.63
C GLY A 42 -4.89 -0.70 2.50
N ILE A 43 -3.76 -0.05 2.22
CA ILE A 43 -3.35 1.19 2.89
C ILE A 43 -4.38 2.30 2.61
N TYR A 44 -4.76 2.48 1.35
CA TYR A 44 -5.71 3.52 0.95
C TYR A 44 -7.10 3.31 1.55
N ALA A 45 -7.59 2.08 1.60
CA ALA A 45 -8.87 1.75 2.20
C ALA A 45 -8.91 2.04 3.72
N ARG A 46 -7.78 1.87 4.43
CA ARG A 46 -7.70 2.08 5.88
C ARG A 46 -7.34 3.51 6.29
N PHE A 47 -6.47 4.18 5.53
CA PHE A 47 -5.82 5.44 5.93
C PHE A 47 -5.94 6.55 4.89
N GLY A 48 -6.58 6.29 3.74
CA GLY A 48 -6.67 7.22 2.63
C GLY A 48 -5.33 7.47 1.91
N LYS A 49 -5.25 8.60 1.21
CA LYS A 49 -4.09 8.97 0.38
C LYS A 49 -2.82 9.36 1.15
N GLY A 50 -2.95 9.73 2.43
CA GLY A 50 -1.86 10.33 3.22
C GLY A 50 -0.61 9.46 3.27
N PRO A 51 -0.68 8.20 3.74
CA PRO A 51 0.48 7.33 3.82
C PRO A 51 1.08 6.91 2.47
N LEU A 52 0.31 7.01 1.37
CA LEU A 52 0.83 6.76 0.02
C LEU A 52 1.66 7.94 -0.52
N LEU A 53 1.29 9.16 -0.15
CA LEU A 53 2.02 10.39 -0.49
C LEU A 53 3.30 10.51 0.33
N ASN A 54 3.17 10.31 1.64
CA ASN A 54 4.23 10.50 2.62
C ASN A 54 4.33 9.24 3.47
N PRO A 55 5.03 8.19 2.98
CA PRO A 55 5.20 6.97 3.74
C PRO A 55 5.94 7.28 5.06
N PRO A 56 5.54 6.66 6.18
CA PRO A 56 6.19 6.87 7.45
C PRO A 56 7.66 6.44 7.37
N LYS A 57 8.53 7.21 8.04
CA LYS A 57 9.94 6.86 8.14
C LYS A 57 10.08 5.66 9.05
N VAL A 58 10.72 4.60 8.57
CA VAL A 58 11.04 3.42 9.38
C VAL A 58 12.17 3.78 10.35
N THR A 59 11.83 3.97 11.63
CA THR A 59 12.77 4.23 12.73
C THR A 59 12.98 3.00 13.61
N GLY A 60 13.95 3.06 14.54
CA GLY A 60 14.15 1.99 15.55
C GLY A 60 12.91 1.77 16.40
N ASP A 61 12.32 2.83 16.93
CA ASP A 61 11.09 2.77 17.72
C ASP A 61 9.90 2.23 16.91
N PHE A 62 9.79 2.61 15.63
CA PHE A 62 8.76 2.05 14.76
C PHE A 62 8.86 0.52 14.66
N ARG A 63 10.08 0.00 14.48
CA ARG A 63 10.32 -1.45 14.44
C ARG A 63 10.01 -2.12 15.77
N LEU A 64 10.40 -1.51 16.89
CA LEU A 64 10.12 -2.04 18.23
C LEU A 64 8.61 -2.12 18.49
N ASN A 65 7.86 -1.06 18.18
CA ASN A 65 6.42 -1.01 18.34
C ASN A 65 5.71 -2.02 17.42
N LEU A 66 6.20 -2.21 16.20
CA LEU A 66 5.67 -3.22 15.28
C LEU A 66 5.84 -4.64 15.82
N VAL A 67 7.00 -4.96 16.41
CA VAL A 67 7.26 -6.29 17.02
C VAL A 67 6.37 -6.51 18.23
N LYS A 68 6.23 -5.51 19.12
CA LYS A 68 5.31 -5.59 20.27
C LYS A 68 3.88 -5.87 19.83
N TRP A 69 3.39 -5.10 18.85
CA TRP A 69 2.06 -5.30 18.28
C TRP A 69 1.88 -6.71 17.71
N LYS A 70 2.87 -7.24 16.97
CA LYS A 70 2.82 -8.62 16.45
C LYS A 70 2.66 -9.65 17.57
N GLN A 71 3.44 -9.52 18.65
CA GLN A 71 3.39 -10.42 19.81
C GLN A 71 2.03 -10.38 20.50
N GLU A 72 1.50 -9.17 20.74
CA GLU A 72 0.19 -8.96 21.38
C GLU A 72 -0.98 -9.52 20.54
N ASN A 73 -0.88 -9.44 19.22
CA ASN A 73 -1.94 -9.85 18.30
C ASN A 73 -1.76 -11.28 17.75
N LEU A 74 -0.77 -12.03 18.26
CA LEU A 74 -0.41 -13.37 17.77
C LEU A 74 -0.21 -13.42 16.24
N ALA A 75 0.23 -12.31 15.66
CA ALA A 75 0.52 -12.22 14.24
C ALA A 75 1.87 -12.90 13.96
N SER A 76 2.00 -13.53 12.78
CA SER A 76 3.22 -14.25 12.42
C SER A 76 4.48 -13.40 12.64
N ILE A 77 5.41 -13.95 13.43
CA ILE A 77 6.72 -13.35 13.74
C ILE A 77 7.55 -13.29 12.47
#